data_AF-R5ED23-F1
#
_entry.id   AF-R5ED23-F1
#
_cell.length_a   1.000
_cell.length_b   1.000
_cell.length_c   1.000
_cell.angle_alpha   90.00
_cell.angle_beta   90.00
_cell.angle_gamma   90.00
#
_symmetry.space_group_name_H-M   'P 1'
#
loop_
_entity.id
_entity.type
_entity.pdbx_description
1 polymer ?
#
loop_
_entity_poly.entity_id
_entity_poly.type
_entity_poly.pdbx_seq_one_letter_code
_entity_poly.pdbx_strand_id
1 'polypeptide(L)'
;MTQLDNEFFEEYKHLERLCSDMYSCRDGIRQYLEDMECQFSEGKKTIPHWAQDYRKLRGLRRTRNTLAHNVSEYQVCTEQDVENVIDFVDRIMQQQDPLAMLNLYNSKDEESETMDESEVSVPGSFYYDAPRNEKKGKQLILGVVLLVITCVMVILVSILISHIA
;
A
#
# COMPACT_ATOMS: atom_id res chain seq x y z
N MET A 1 21.21 5.12 14.01
CA MET A 1 20.21 5.82 13.18
C MET A 1 20.56 7.30 13.17
N THR A 2 20.79 7.86 11.99
CA THR A 2 21.21 9.26 11.82
C THR A 2 20.04 10.22 11.98
N GLN A 3 20.31 11.53 12.05
CA GLN A 3 19.24 12.55 12.06
C GLN A 3 18.34 12.44 10.82
N LEU A 4 18.94 12.25 9.63
CA LEU A 4 18.18 12.15 8.39
C LEU A 4 17.33 10.88 8.33
N ASP A 5 17.82 9.76 8.84
CA ASP A 5 17.03 8.53 8.93
C ASP A 5 15.81 8.71 9.86
N ASN A 6 15.96 9.46 10.97
CA ASN A 6 14.85 9.77 11.88
C ASN A 6 13.81 10.67 11.21
N GLU A 7 14.27 11.71 10.50
CA GLU A 7 13.40 12.63 9.76
C GLU A 7 12.59 11.88 8.69
N PHE A 8 13.26 11.07 7.87
CA PHE A 8 12.59 10.17 6.93
C PHE A 8 11.55 9.29 7.63
N PHE A 9 11.86 8.72 8.78
CA PHE A 9 10.96 7.80 9.48
C PHE A 9 9.70 8.50 10.00
N GLU A 10 9.82 9.75 10.48
CA GLU A 10 8.66 10.53 10.90
C GLU A 10 7.79 10.97 9.72
N GLU A 11 8.39 11.45 8.63
CA GLU A 11 7.65 11.80 7.41
C GLU A 11 6.97 10.56 6.80
N TYR A 12 7.67 9.41 6.77
CA TYR A 12 7.07 8.17 6.28
C TYR A 12 5.89 7.74 7.15
N LYS A 13 5.94 7.89 8.48
CA LYS A 13 4.78 7.64 9.34
C LYS A 13 3.63 8.58 9.03
N HIS A 14 3.90 9.84 8.71
CA HIS A 14 2.85 10.79 8.31
C HIS A 14 2.14 10.30 7.05
N LEU A 15 2.90 9.92 6.02
CA LEU A 15 2.34 9.30 4.81
C LEU A 15 1.57 8.00 5.10
N GLU A 16 2.10 7.13 5.97
CA GLU A 16 1.43 5.86 6.33
C GLU A 16 0.09 6.11 7.02
N ARG A 17 0.01 7.10 7.93
CA ARG A 17 -1.25 7.49 8.57
C ARG A 17 -2.25 8.05 7.56
N LEU A 18 -1.80 8.95 6.67
CA LEU A 18 -2.65 9.53 5.63
C LEU A 18 -3.28 8.44 4.75
N CYS A 19 -2.48 7.52 4.21
CA CYS A 19 -3.02 6.42 3.42
C CYS A 19 -3.90 5.48 4.27
N SER A 20 -3.53 5.23 5.53
CA SER A 20 -4.30 4.36 6.42
C SER A 20 -5.69 4.93 6.71
N ASP A 21 -5.79 6.25 6.87
CA ASP A 21 -7.06 6.95 7.06
C ASP A 21 -7.91 6.89 5.78
N MET A 22 -7.31 7.16 4.61
CA MET A 22 -7.99 7.05 3.31
C MET A 22 -8.58 5.66 3.07
N TYR A 23 -7.85 4.59 3.41
CA TYR A 23 -8.28 3.21 3.22
C TYR A 23 -9.00 2.61 4.42
N SER A 24 -9.09 3.34 5.54
CA SER A 24 -9.57 2.82 6.84
C SER A 24 -8.90 1.48 7.22
N CYS A 25 -7.59 1.36 7.00
CA CYS A 25 -6.82 0.14 7.23
C CYS A 25 -5.48 0.45 7.91
N ARG A 26 -4.76 -0.57 8.41
CA ARG A 26 -3.47 -0.38 9.12
C ARG A 26 -2.26 -0.25 8.18
N ASP A 27 -2.35 -0.80 6.97
CA ASP A 27 -1.24 -0.86 6.00
C ASP A 27 -1.58 0.01 4.78
N GLY A 28 -1.88 1.29 5.00
CA GLY A 28 -2.38 2.20 3.98
C GLY A 28 -1.47 2.34 2.76
N ILE A 29 -0.16 2.50 2.95
CA ILE A 29 0.78 2.63 1.81
C ILE A 29 0.83 1.35 1.00
N ARG A 30 0.70 0.19 1.67
CA ARG A 30 0.65 -1.09 0.97
C ARG A 30 -0.62 -1.18 0.12
N GLN A 31 -1.78 -0.79 0.66
CA GLN A 31 -3.03 -0.80 -0.09
C GLN A 31 -2.96 0.16 -1.29
N TYR A 32 -2.43 1.36 -1.09
CA TYR A 32 -2.19 2.32 -2.17
C TYR A 32 -1.33 1.73 -3.30
N LEU A 33 -0.22 1.06 -2.95
CA LEU A 33 0.64 0.38 -3.91
C LEU A 33 -0.04 -0.78 -4.64
N GLU A 34 -0.91 -1.54 -3.94
CA GLU A 34 -1.72 -2.61 -4.54
C GLU A 34 -2.69 -2.04 -5.58
N ASP A 35 -3.35 -0.91 -5.29
CA ASP A 35 -4.26 -0.25 -6.23
C ASP A 35 -3.52 0.31 -7.45
N MET A 36 -2.34 0.92 -7.27
CA MET A 36 -1.47 1.30 -8.39
C MET A 36 -1.02 0.10 -9.23
N GLU A 37 -0.83 -1.06 -8.62
CA GLU A 37 -0.43 -2.28 -9.31
C GLU A 37 -1.59 -2.88 -10.11
N CYS A 38 -2.80 -2.89 -9.53
CA CYS A 38 -4.02 -3.32 -10.20
C CYS A 38 -4.31 -2.48 -11.46
N GLN A 39 -4.07 -1.17 -11.39
CA GLN A 39 -4.35 -0.23 -12.49
C GLN A 39 -3.11 0.08 -13.33
N PHE A 40 -2.02 -0.68 -13.19
CA PHE A 40 -0.72 -0.30 -13.74
C PHE A 40 -0.70 -0.14 -15.27
N SER A 41 -1.42 -1.00 -15.98
CA SER A 41 -1.49 -0.97 -17.45
C SER A 41 -2.15 0.31 -17.97
N GLU A 42 -3.24 0.70 -17.34
CA GLU A 42 -4.04 1.88 -17.70
C GLU A 42 -3.36 3.15 -17.21
N GLY A 43 -2.99 3.21 -15.92
CA GLY A 43 -2.30 4.35 -15.33
C GLY A 43 -1.00 4.70 -16.06
N LYS A 44 -0.22 3.71 -16.54
CA LYS A 44 0.98 3.97 -17.34
C LYS A 44 0.68 4.61 -18.71
N LYS A 45 -0.46 4.29 -19.32
CA LYS A 45 -0.86 4.84 -20.62
C LYS A 45 -1.41 6.27 -20.48
N THR A 46 -2.14 6.50 -19.39
CA THR A 46 -2.95 7.70 -19.21
C THR A 46 -2.25 8.78 -18.39
N ILE A 47 -1.58 8.39 -17.30
CA ILE A 47 -1.06 9.31 -16.30
C ILE A 47 0.45 9.49 -16.46
N PRO A 48 0.92 10.75 -16.63
CA PRO A 48 2.34 11.05 -16.66
C PRO A 48 3.06 10.51 -15.42
N HIS A 49 4.26 9.98 -15.60
CA HIS A 49 5.13 9.52 -14.50
C HIS A 49 4.56 8.40 -13.61
N TRP A 50 3.43 7.77 -13.92
CA TRP A 50 2.83 6.67 -13.13
C TRP A 50 3.85 5.62 -12.67
N ALA A 51 4.65 5.09 -13.61
CA ALA A 51 5.64 4.06 -13.30
C ALA A 51 6.81 4.59 -12.46
N GLN A 52 7.13 5.87 -12.57
CA GLN A 52 8.14 6.52 -11.73
C GLN A 52 7.62 6.68 -10.31
N ASP A 53 6.40 7.17 -10.13
CA ASP A 53 5.76 7.33 -8.83
C ASP A 53 5.58 6.00 -8.10
N TYR A 54 5.09 4.96 -8.79
CA TYR A 54 5.01 3.61 -8.23
C TYR A 54 6.37 3.10 -7.75
N ARG A 55 7.41 3.24 -8.58
CA ARG A 55 8.77 2.78 -8.21
C ARG A 55 9.33 3.58 -7.04
N LYS A 56 9.09 4.88 -7.01
CA LYS A 56 9.52 5.79 -5.94
C LYS A 56 8.87 5.37 -4.62
N LEU A 57 7.55 5.30 -4.55
CA LEU A 57 6.82 4.89 -3.33
C LEU A 57 7.22 3.47 -2.86
N ARG A 58 7.37 2.53 -3.80
CA ARG A 58 7.87 1.19 -3.48
C ARG A 58 9.30 1.21 -2.95
N GLY A 59 10.15 2.11 -3.45
CA GLY A 59 11.49 2.38 -2.96
C GLY A 59 11.47 2.86 -1.50
N LEU A 60 10.69 3.88 -1.20
CA LEU A 60 10.53 4.43 0.16
C LEU A 60 10.08 3.34 1.15
N ARG A 61 9.13 2.48 0.76
CA ARG A 61 8.70 1.34 1.59
C ARG A 61 9.84 0.36 1.88
N ARG A 62 10.71 0.08 0.89
CA ARG A 62 11.91 -0.75 1.12
C ARG A 62 12.88 -0.06 2.07
N THR A 63 13.13 1.24 1.89
CA THR A 63 13.98 2.04 2.77
C THR A 63 13.49 1.97 4.22
N ARG A 64 12.18 2.18 4.45
CA ARG A 64 11.57 2.01 5.78
C ARG A 64 11.77 0.62 6.36
N ASN A 65 11.61 -0.43 5.56
CA ASN A 65 11.83 -1.81 6.02
C ASN A 65 13.30 -2.04 6.40
N THR A 66 14.24 -1.52 5.63
CA THR A 66 15.67 -1.60 5.92
C THR A 66 15.98 -0.92 7.26
N LEU A 67 15.46 0.28 7.51
CA LEU A 67 15.63 0.99 8.79
C LEU A 67 15.04 0.24 9.97
N ALA A 68 13.87 -0.39 9.80
CA ALA A 68 13.21 -1.13 10.87
C ALA A 68 13.98 -2.41 11.30
N HIS A 69 14.77 -3.00 10.39
CA HIS A 69 15.50 -4.23 10.64
C HIS A 69 17.01 -4.04 10.88
N ASN A 70 17.60 -2.97 10.33
CA ASN A 70 19.02 -2.68 10.46
C ASN A 70 19.22 -1.40 11.26
N VAL A 71 19.49 -1.53 12.56
CA VAL A 71 20.04 -0.43 13.36
C VAL A 71 21.53 -0.31 13.05
N SER A 72 21.84 0.09 11.82
CA SER A 72 23.20 0.32 11.36
C SER A 72 23.67 1.72 11.83
N GLU A 73 24.97 1.87 12.07
CA GLU A 73 25.60 3.18 12.33
C GLU A 73 25.69 4.05 11.07
N TYR A 74 25.55 3.43 9.89
CA TYR A 74 25.55 4.11 8.59
C TYR A 74 24.17 4.60 8.20
N GLN A 75 24.16 5.78 7.58
CA GLN A 75 23.00 6.42 6.97
C GLN A 75 22.41 5.55 5.86
N VAL A 76 21.09 5.35 5.87
CA VAL A 76 20.36 4.57 4.85
C VAL A 76 19.56 5.49 3.94
N CYS A 77 18.97 6.54 4.50
CA CYS A 77 18.16 7.51 3.78
C CYS A 77 19.00 8.60 3.13
N THR A 78 18.56 9.06 1.96
CA THR A 78 19.04 10.27 1.31
C THR A 78 18.09 11.45 1.55
N GLU A 79 18.55 12.68 1.35
CA GLU A 79 17.67 13.87 1.45
C GLU A 79 16.51 13.77 0.46
N GLN A 80 16.80 13.24 -0.73
CA GLN A 80 15.79 13.00 -1.76
C GLN A 80 14.70 12.03 -1.29
N ASP A 81 15.00 11.06 -0.42
CA ASP A 81 13.99 10.15 0.12
C ASP A 81 12.99 10.88 1.02
N VAL A 82 13.46 11.85 1.82
CA VAL A 82 12.60 12.70 2.67
C VAL A 82 11.72 13.58 1.78
N GLU A 83 12.32 14.29 0.83
CA GLU A 83 11.58 15.14 -0.12
C GLU A 83 10.53 14.35 -0.90
N ASN A 84 10.87 13.12 -1.30
CA ASN A 84 9.96 12.24 -2.02
C ASN A 84 8.74 11.83 -1.17
N VAL A 85 8.89 11.67 0.15
CA VAL A 85 7.75 11.39 1.04
C VAL A 85 6.86 12.62 1.15
N ILE A 86 7.46 13.80 1.39
CA ILE A 86 6.75 15.07 1.54
C ILE A 86 5.97 15.41 0.26
N ASP A 87 6.62 15.33 -0.90
CA ASP A 87 5.99 15.52 -2.21
C ASP A 87 4.78 14.59 -2.40
N PHE A 88 4.89 13.33 -1.98
CA PHE A 88 3.80 12.39 -2.14
C PHE A 88 2.61 12.71 -1.23
N VAL A 89 2.87 13.13 0.02
CA VAL A 89 1.84 13.61 0.95
C VAL A 89 1.12 14.82 0.37
N ASP A 90 1.88 15.81 -0.11
CA ASP A 90 1.33 17.04 -0.69
C ASP A 90 0.47 16.74 -1.92
N ARG A 91 0.93 15.83 -2.79
CA ARG A 91 0.16 15.43 -3.98
C ARG A 91 -1.13 14.69 -3.62
N ILE A 92 -1.13 13.82 -2.61
CA ILE A 92 -2.37 13.19 -2.11
C ILE A 92 -3.34 14.26 -1.59
N MET A 93 -2.85 15.17 -0.74
CA MET A 93 -3.69 16.23 -0.15
C MET A 93 -4.30 17.16 -1.20
N GLN A 94 -3.56 17.41 -2.29
CA GLN A 94 -4.01 18.24 -3.41
C GLN A 94 -4.77 17.45 -4.50
N GLN A 95 -5.00 16.15 -4.30
CA GLN A 95 -5.63 15.26 -5.29
C GLN A 95 -4.92 15.26 -6.66
N GLN A 96 -3.60 15.40 -6.61
CA GLN A 96 -2.68 15.34 -7.77
C GLN A 96 -1.80 14.09 -7.70
N ASP A 97 -2.13 13.13 -6.83
CA ASP A 97 -1.50 11.82 -6.82
C ASP A 97 -1.95 10.97 -8.03
N PRO A 98 -1.17 9.94 -8.41
CA PRO A 98 -1.49 9.12 -9.57
C PRO A 98 -2.89 8.50 -9.58
N LEU A 99 -3.40 8.04 -8.43
CA LEU A 99 -4.72 7.39 -8.37
C LEU A 99 -5.84 8.43 -8.51
N ALA A 100 -5.71 9.58 -7.86
CA ALA A 100 -6.65 10.69 -8.03
C ALA A 100 -6.70 11.19 -9.49
N MET A 101 -5.54 11.34 -10.13
CA MET A 101 -5.48 11.75 -11.53
C MET A 101 -6.12 10.74 -12.48
N LEU A 102 -5.92 9.43 -12.24
CA LEU A 102 -6.55 8.37 -13.02
C LEU A 102 -8.07 8.37 -12.87
N ASN A 103 -8.57 8.49 -11.64
CA ASN A 103 -10.01 8.59 -11.37
C ASN A 103 -10.63 9.80 -12.10
N LEU A 104 -9.97 10.97 -12.03
CA LEU A 104 -10.43 12.17 -12.73
C LEU A 104 -10.47 11.99 -14.25
N TYR A 105 -9.49 11.27 -14.82
CA TYR A 105 -9.48 10.96 -16.25
C TYR A 105 -10.68 10.07 -16.61
N ASN A 106 -10.90 9.00 -15.84
CA ASN A 106 -11.97 8.05 -16.12
C ASN A 106 -13.38 8.69 -16.01
N SER A 107 -13.59 9.57 -15.04
CA SER A 107 -14.87 10.31 -14.93
C SER A 107 -15.15 11.22 -16.14
N LYS A 108 -14.11 11.78 -16.78
CA LYS A 108 -14.28 12.62 -17.97
C LYS A 108 -14.63 11.83 -19.22
N ASP A 109 -14.04 10.65 -19.36
CA ASP A 109 -14.35 9.75 -20.47
C ASP A 109 -15.82 9.27 -20.37
N GLU A 110 -16.28 8.92 -19.16
CA GLU A 110 -17.68 8.54 -18.91
C GLU A 110 -18.68 9.67 -19.24
N GLU A 111 -18.41 10.91 -18.82
CA GLU A 111 -19.26 12.08 -19.17
C GLU A 111 -19.34 12.32 -20.69
N SER A 112 -18.27 12.00 -21.43
CA SER A 112 -18.25 12.16 -22.88
C SER A 112 -19.06 11.08 -23.62
N GLU A 113 -19.25 9.91 -23.01
CA GLU A 113 -20.08 8.82 -23.54
C GLU A 113 -21.57 8.97 -23.15
N THR A 114 -21.88 9.66 -22.06
CA THR A 114 -23.27 9.84 -21.56
C THR A 114 -23.96 11.12 -22.02
N MET A 115 -23.40 11.88 -22.97
CA MET A 115 -24.10 13.02 -23.59
C MET A 115 -25.18 12.56 -24.60
N ASP A 116 -26.16 11.80 -24.11
CA ASP A 116 -27.56 11.97 -24.48
C ASP A 116 -28.38 11.99 -23.18
N GLU A 117 -28.97 13.15 -22.90
CA GLU A 117 -29.86 13.49 -21.79
C GLU A 117 -29.23 13.99 -20.45
N SER A 118 -29.59 15.23 -20.15
CA SER A 118 -29.19 16.15 -19.08
C SER A 118 -29.35 15.67 -17.62
N GLU A 119 -28.46 16.08 -16.72
CA GLU A 119 -28.68 17.24 -15.81
C GLU A 119 -27.48 17.48 -14.86
N VAL A 120 -27.34 18.75 -14.49
CA VAL A 120 -26.28 19.35 -13.66
C VAL A 120 -26.23 18.75 -12.24
N SER A 121 -25.05 18.32 -11.78
CA SER A 121 -24.77 18.28 -10.33
C SER A 121 -23.28 18.49 -9.98
N VAL A 122 -23.07 19.59 -9.24
CA VAL A 122 -22.05 19.92 -8.21
C VAL A 122 -20.75 19.07 -8.15
N PRO A 123 -19.55 19.68 -8.08
CA PRO A 123 -18.30 18.95 -7.91
C PRO A 123 -18.25 18.32 -6.52
N GLY A 124 -18.61 17.04 -6.44
CA GLY A 124 -18.55 16.24 -5.22
C GLY A 124 -17.09 15.96 -4.86
N SER A 125 -16.76 16.10 -3.58
CA SER A 125 -15.48 15.62 -3.05
C SER A 125 -15.31 14.15 -3.43
N PHE A 126 -14.27 13.83 -4.19
CA PHE A 126 -13.89 12.45 -4.50
C PHE A 126 -13.52 11.75 -3.19
N TYR A 127 -14.51 11.12 -2.57
CA TYR A 127 -14.30 10.16 -1.51
C TYR A 127 -13.50 9.01 -2.13
N TYR A 128 -12.43 8.56 -1.46
CA TYR A 128 -11.80 7.30 -1.85
C TYR A 128 -12.88 6.22 -1.72
N ASP A 129 -13.42 5.76 -2.86
CA ASP A 129 -14.25 4.58 -2.90
C ASP A 129 -13.33 3.40 -2.59
N ALA A 130 -13.21 3.10 -1.29
CA ALA A 130 -12.34 2.06 -0.81
C ALA A 130 -12.74 0.74 -1.49
N PRO A 131 -11.85 0.09 -2.26
CA PRO A 131 -12.18 -1.17 -2.87
C PRO A 131 -12.50 -2.17 -1.75
N ARG A 132 -13.71 -2.71 -1.78
CA ARG A 132 -14.20 -3.70 -0.81
C ARG A 132 -13.40 -5.00 -0.97
N ASN A 133 -12.21 -5.06 -0.37
CA ASN A 133 -11.38 -6.25 -0.35
C ASN A 133 -11.93 -7.23 0.69
N GLU A 134 -12.74 -8.18 0.23
CA GLU A 134 -13.16 -9.33 1.04
C GLU A 134 -11.95 -10.21 1.38
N LYS A 135 -11.37 -9.96 2.56
CA LYS A 135 -10.64 -10.87 3.47
C LYS A 135 -10.10 -12.18 2.85
N LYS A 136 -9.14 -12.10 1.91
CA LYS A 136 -8.34 -13.27 1.48
C LYS A 136 -7.18 -13.63 2.42
N GLY A 137 -7.02 -12.92 3.55
CA GLY A 137 -5.93 -13.15 4.52
C GLY A 137 -6.18 -14.22 5.59
N LYS A 138 -7.39 -14.78 5.72
CA LYS A 138 -7.72 -15.73 6.82
C LYS A 138 -7.52 -17.21 6.45
N GLN A 139 -7.55 -17.57 5.17
CA GLN A 139 -7.44 -18.96 4.71
C GLN A 139 -6.02 -19.52 4.88
N LEU A 140 -4.98 -18.70 4.66
CA LEU A 140 -3.58 -19.13 4.77
C LEU A 140 -3.12 -19.34 6.22
N ILE A 141 -3.58 -18.51 7.17
CA ILE A 141 -3.17 -18.61 8.58
C ILE A 141 -3.79 -19.85 9.23
N LEU A 142 -5.06 -20.16 8.93
CA LEU A 142 -5.73 -21.35 9.46
C LEU A 142 -5.07 -22.65 8.95
N GLY A 143 -4.70 -22.70 7.66
CA GLY A 143 -4.03 -23.86 7.07
C GLY A 143 -2.67 -24.17 7.70
N VAL A 144 -1.87 -23.14 7.97
CA VAL A 144 -0.56 -23.31 8.63
C VAL A 144 -0.72 -23.77 10.08
N VAL A 145 -1.68 -23.21 10.83
CA VAL A 145 -1.94 -23.62 12.22
C VAL A 145 -2.41 -25.08 12.27
N LEU A 146 -3.31 -25.50 11.38
CA LEU A 146 -3.78 -26.89 11.32
C LEU A 146 -2.64 -27.86 10.96
N LEU A 147 -1.76 -27.49 10.04
CA LEU A 147 -0.59 -28.31 9.64
C LEU A 147 0.42 -28.48 10.79
N VAL A 148 0.67 -27.42 11.57
CA VAL A 148 1.56 -27.52 12.74
C VAL A 148 0.96 -28.44 13.81
N ILE A 149 -0.34 -28.33 14.08
CA ILE A 149 -1.02 -29.20 15.07
C ILE A 149 -0.94 -30.67 14.66
N THR A 150 -1.19 -31.00 13.38
CA THR A 150 -1.12 -32.39 12.91
C THR A 150 0.31 -32.93 12.99
N CYS A 151 1.32 -32.15 12.62
CA CYS A 151 2.72 -32.55 12.76
C CYS A 151 3.10 -32.86 14.22
N VAL A 152 2.69 -32.03 15.18
CA VAL A 152 2.99 -32.26 16.60
C VAL A 152 2.32 -33.54 17.12
N MET A 153 1.06 -33.78 16.75
CA MET A 153 0.33 -34.99 17.17
C MET A 153 1.00 -36.28 16.66
N VAL A 154 1.48 -36.29 15.41
CA VAL A 154 2.20 -37.45 14.84
C VAL A 154 3.50 -37.74 15.57
N ILE A 155 4.24 -36.70 15.97
CA ILE A 155 5.48 -36.84 16.73
C ILE A 155 5.20 -37.46 18.11
N LEU A 156 4.17 -36.98 18.82
CA LEU A 156 3.80 -37.50 20.14
C LEU A 156 3.37 -38.98 20.08
N VAL A 157 2.59 -39.37 19.07
CA VAL A 157 2.18 -40.77 18.88
C VAL A 157 3.39 -41.65 18.58
N SER A 158 4.32 -41.20 17.74
CA SER A 158 5.55 -41.93 17.44
C SER A 158 6.38 -42.20 18.70
N ILE A 159 6.53 -41.18 19.56
CA ILE A 159 7.25 -41.31 20.84
C ILE A 159 6.55 -42.30 21.77
N LEU A 160 5.21 -42.26 21.86
CA LEU A 160 4.45 -43.18 22.70
C LEU A 160 4.60 -44.63 22.24
N ILE A 161 4.57 -44.88 20.93
CA ILE A 161 4.77 -46.23 20.36
C ILE A 161 6.19 -46.73 20.67
N SER A 162 7.21 -45.88 20.51
CA SER A 162 8.59 -46.22 20.84
C SER A 162 8.85 -46.46 22.33
N HIS A 163 7.96 -45.99 23.21
CA HIS A 163 8.06 -46.23 24.65
C HIS A 163 7.28 -47.48 25.09
N ILE A 164 6.31 -47.94 24.30
CA ILE A 164 5.49 -49.12 24.59
C ILE A 164 6.09 -50.39 23.96
N ALA A 165 6.81 -50.26 22.85
CA ALA A 165 7.55 -51.35 22.20
C ALA A 165 8.94 -51.55 22.82
#